data_AF-A0A397E466-F1
#
_entry.id   AF-A0A397E466-F1
#
_cell.length_a   1.000
_cell.length_b   1.000
_cell.length_c   1.000
_cell.angle_alpha   90.00
_cell.angle_beta   90.00
_cell.angle_gamma   90.00
#
_symmetry.space_group_name_H-M   'P 1'
#
loop_
_entity.id
_entity.type
_entity.pdbx_description
1 polymer ?
#
loop_
_entity_poly.entity_id
_entity_poly.type
_entity_poly.pdbx_seq_one_letter_code
_entity_poly.pdbx_strand_id
1 'polypeptide(L)'
;MAVGLLGAKCGAGTEKIVALSSLINAAVDIPGMNESEEMEIIQSAVERIVFEMENFMPQSYWDRIMTTKTVPDAQRELLQSRLIEHFQSTLNLPYLSEQDQRLIVHATVAIVSDAMGNTKLDDILAQDATSVSLAAIFIREAMGIDDVEALRNEVLSIIELPIPLPEPAVKWVIGKGVAALVAILNDAVDLSLVECFGKARTRPVTSAADFEEVLRLNVTGLLDHNMNVFGMPAFVEAFVLAKIVDSYFDLCVTKSRIDTAVAMLLKPVKT
;
A
#
# COMPACT_ATOMS: atom_id res chain seq x y z
N MET A 1 27.82 -25.74 3.05
CA MET A 1 28.15 -24.40 3.56
C MET A 1 27.84 -23.42 2.45
N ALA A 2 26.62 -22.89 2.43
CA ALA A 2 26.21 -21.87 1.47
C ALA A 2 26.49 -20.50 2.08
N VAL A 3 27.28 -19.70 1.38
CA VAL A 3 27.61 -18.32 1.73
C VAL A 3 26.46 -17.48 1.16
N GLY A 4 25.58 -16.99 2.03
CA GLY A 4 24.50 -16.08 1.65
C GLY A 4 25.07 -14.78 1.10
N LEU A 5 24.61 -14.36 -0.07
CA LEU A 5 25.09 -13.16 -0.77
C LEU A 5 24.55 -11.85 -0.15
N LEU A 6 23.52 -11.96 0.71
CA LEU A 6 23.07 -10.94 1.67
C LEU A 6 23.44 -11.34 3.12
N GLY A 7 24.40 -12.25 3.28
CA GLY A 7 24.66 -12.96 4.53
C GLY A 7 24.77 -12.05 5.73
N ALA A 8 23.86 -12.25 6.69
CA ALA A 8 23.80 -11.74 8.06
C ALA A 8 25.06 -12.04 8.93
N LYS A 9 26.23 -12.23 8.30
CA LYS A 9 27.54 -12.41 8.93
C LYS A 9 28.66 -11.57 8.30
N CYS A 10 28.39 -10.78 7.25
CA CYS A 10 29.31 -9.78 6.72
C CYS A 10 28.63 -8.40 6.79
N GLY A 11 29.30 -7.41 7.39
CA GLY A 11 28.72 -6.11 7.75
C GLY A 11 27.93 -5.38 6.64
N ALA A 12 28.22 -5.63 5.37
CA ALA A 12 27.48 -5.05 4.23
C ALA A 12 26.05 -5.60 4.04
N GLY A 13 25.76 -6.84 4.45
CA GLY A 13 24.40 -7.40 4.40
C GLY A 13 23.51 -6.82 5.51
N THR A 14 24.09 -6.62 6.68
CA THR A 14 23.44 -5.98 7.83
C THR A 14 23.11 -4.51 7.56
N GLU A 15 24.01 -3.76 6.90
CA GLU A 15 23.77 -2.36 6.52
C GLU A 15 22.56 -2.21 5.58
N LYS A 16 22.39 -3.10 4.58
CA LYS A 16 21.24 -3.05 3.67
C LYS A 16 19.92 -3.41 4.36
N ILE A 17 19.94 -4.38 5.27
CA ILE A 17 18.77 -4.74 6.07
C ILE A 17 18.37 -3.57 6.98
N VAL A 18 19.33 -2.91 7.63
CA VAL A 18 19.07 -1.74 8.48
C VAL A 18 18.47 -0.59 7.66
N ALA A 19 19.02 -0.29 6.48
CA ALA A 19 18.49 0.75 5.61
C ALA A 19 17.06 0.43 5.13
N LEU A 20 16.80 -0.82 4.74
CA LEU A 20 15.48 -1.29 4.33
C LEU A 20 14.47 -1.20 5.49
N SER A 21 14.90 -1.60 6.69
CA SER A 21 14.07 -1.55 7.90
C SER A 21 13.77 -0.12 8.29
N SER A 22 14.71 0.81 8.13
CA SER A 22 14.49 2.24 8.42
C SER A 22 13.47 2.86 7.46
N LEU A 23 13.49 2.49 6.18
CA LEU A 23 12.49 2.93 5.19
C LEU A 23 11.08 2.44 5.55
N ILE A 24 10.97 1.20 6.04
CA ILE A 24 9.68 0.60 6.41
C ILE A 24 9.19 1.11 7.78
N ASN A 25 10.09 1.24 8.76
CA ASN A 25 9.78 1.73 10.11
C ASN A 25 9.16 3.12 10.09
N ALA A 26 9.52 3.95 9.11
CA ALA A 26 8.93 5.27 8.98
C ALA A 26 7.40 5.23 8.70
N ALA A 27 6.81 4.09 8.35
CA ALA A 27 5.38 3.92 8.05
C ALA A 27 4.63 2.99 9.02
N VAL A 28 5.33 2.33 9.94
CA VAL A 28 4.76 1.38 10.90
C VAL A 28 4.83 2.02 12.29
N ASP A 29 3.72 2.00 13.01
CA ASP A 29 3.61 2.50 14.39
C ASP A 29 3.10 1.35 15.26
N ILE A 30 3.89 0.91 16.24
CA ILE A 30 3.56 -0.21 17.13
C ILE A 30 3.13 0.35 18.49
N PRO A 31 1.85 0.21 18.88
CA PRO A 31 1.33 0.85 20.08
C PRO A 31 2.10 0.47 21.36
N GLY A 32 2.59 1.49 22.06
CA GLY A 32 3.24 1.32 23.36
C GLY A 32 4.72 0.95 23.30
N MET A 33 5.34 1.00 22.12
CA MET A 33 6.78 0.85 21.93
C MET A 33 7.44 2.19 21.64
N ASN A 34 8.74 2.28 21.87
CA ASN A 34 9.54 3.42 21.44
C ASN A 34 10.21 3.15 20.09
N GLU A 35 10.65 4.20 19.38
CA GLU A 35 11.24 4.08 18.04
C GLU A 35 12.41 3.08 17.97
N SER A 36 13.19 2.91 19.05
CA SER A 36 14.31 1.97 19.06
C SER A 36 13.86 0.51 19.16
N GLU A 37 12.83 0.23 19.96
CA GLU A 37 12.22 -1.09 20.09
C GLU A 37 11.47 -1.49 18.82
N GLU A 38 10.75 -0.55 18.22
CA GLU A 38 10.07 -0.73 16.93
C GLU A 38 11.07 -1.08 15.83
N MET A 39 12.17 -0.32 15.74
CA MET A 39 13.21 -0.56 14.75
C MET A 39 13.84 -1.96 14.91
N GLU A 40 14.05 -2.44 16.14
CA GLU A 40 14.56 -3.80 16.38
C GLU A 40 13.59 -4.88 15.89
N ILE A 41 12.29 -4.72 16.16
CA ILE A 41 11.24 -5.66 15.72
C ILE A 41 11.13 -5.67 14.20
N ILE A 42 11.08 -4.48 13.58
CA ILE A 42 10.99 -4.36 12.13
C ILE A 42 12.25 -4.90 11.46
N GLN A 43 13.43 -4.63 12.02
CA GLN A 43 14.68 -5.20 11.51
C GLN A 43 14.68 -6.72 11.55
N SER A 44 14.24 -7.31 12.65
CA SER A 44 14.09 -8.76 12.79
C SER A 44 13.08 -9.32 11.77
N ALA A 45 11.96 -8.63 11.57
CA ALA A 45 10.93 -9.01 10.59
C ALA A 45 11.46 -8.96 9.15
N VAL A 46 12.12 -7.87 8.77
CA VAL A 46 12.73 -7.67 7.45
C VAL A 46 13.83 -8.70 7.20
N GLU A 47 14.71 -8.94 8.18
CA GLU A 47 15.75 -9.98 8.07
C GLU A 47 15.14 -11.36 7.83
N ARG A 48 14.07 -11.69 8.56
CA ARG A 48 13.35 -12.96 8.40
C ARG A 48 12.74 -13.09 7.00
N ILE A 49 12.10 -12.04 6.49
CA ILE A 49 11.48 -12.03 5.15
C ILE A 49 12.56 -12.17 4.08
N VAL A 50 13.64 -11.39 4.14
CA VAL A 50 14.75 -11.44 3.18
C VAL A 50 15.41 -12.81 3.17
N PHE A 51 15.59 -13.43 4.34
CA PHE A 51 16.13 -14.78 4.45
C PHE A 51 15.22 -15.83 3.79
N GLU A 52 13.90 -15.77 4.04
CA GLU A 52 12.95 -16.69 3.41
C GLU A 52 12.81 -16.43 1.90
N MET A 53 12.93 -15.17 1.47
CA MET A 53 13.03 -14.79 0.05
C MET A 53 14.23 -15.43 -0.65
N GLU A 54 15.41 -15.41 -0.02
CA GLU A 54 16.62 -16.06 -0.56
C GLU A 54 16.41 -17.57 -0.74
N ASN A 55 15.75 -18.22 0.22
CA ASN A 55 15.51 -19.66 0.19
C ASN A 55 14.39 -20.07 -0.79
N PHE A 56 13.38 -19.22 -0.96
CA PHE A 56 12.22 -19.53 -1.80
C PHE A 56 12.48 -19.23 -3.28
N MET A 57 13.23 -18.18 -3.59
CA MET A 57 13.46 -17.78 -4.99
C MET A 57 14.51 -18.65 -5.69
N PRO A 58 14.37 -18.88 -7.00
CA PRO A 58 15.45 -19.47 -7.77
C PRO A 58 16.68 -18.57 -7.73
N GLN A 59 17.86 -19.15 -7.53
CA GLN A 59 19.14 -18.42 -7.46
C GLN A 59 19.32 -17.43 -8.63
N SER A 60 18.89 -17.82 -9.84
CA SER A 60 18.98 -16.98 -11.04
C SER A 60 18.18 -15.66 -10.99
N TYR A 61 17.17 -15.58 -10.14
CA TYR A 61 16.40 -14.35 -9.86
C TYR A 61 17.02 -13.59 -8.70
N TRP A 62 17.45 -14.29 -7.64
CA TRP A 62 18.13 -13.68 -6.50
C TRP A 62 19.39 -12.92 -6.93
N ASP A 63 20.21 -13.52 -7.79
CA ASP A 63 21.43 -12.89 -8.31
C ASP A 63 21.12 -11.62 -9.13
N ARG A 64 19.90 -11.43 -9.63
CA ARG A 64 19.49 -10.23 -10.39
C ARG A 64 19.30 -9.00 -9.53
N ILE A 65 19.04 -9.18 -8.24
CA ILE A 65 18.94 -8.08 -7.27
C ILE A 65 20.28 -7.34 -7.19
N MET A 66 21.40 -8.09 -7.27
CA MET A 66 22.75 -7.57 -7.17
C MET A 66 23.45 -7.37 -8.53
N THR A 67 22.84 -7.78 -9.64
CA THR A 67 23.45 -7.67 -10.98
C THR A 67 22.70 -6.72 -11.89
N THR A 68 23.27 -6.38 -13.06
CA THR A 68 22.69 -5.45 -14.03
C THR A 68 21.60 -6.06 -14.92
N LYS A 69 21.32 -7.36 -14.81
CA LYS A 69 20.33 -8.05 -15.65
C LYS A 69 18.92 -7.80 -15.12
N THR A 70 18.13 -7.06 -15.89
CA THR A 70 16.76 -6.71 -15.52
C THR A 70 15.77 -7.85 -15.74
N VAL A 71 14.69 -7.84 -14.98
CA VAL A 71 13.51 -8.69 -15.15
C VAL A 71 12.37 -7.82 -15.70
N PRO A 72 11.63 -8.28 -16.74
CA PRO A 72 10.48 -7.53 -17.27
C PRO A 72 9.41 -7.27 -16.21
N ASP A 73 8.76 -6.11 -16.27
CA ASP A 73 7.78 -5.63 -15.27
C ASP A 73 6.67 -6.66 -14.98
N ALA A 74 6.04 -7.21 -16.02
CA ALA A 74 4.99 -8.23 -15.85
C ALA A 74 5.46 -9.49 -15.11
N GLN A 75 6.74 -9.87 -15.24
CA GLN A 75 7.30 -11.00 -14.49
C GLN A 75 7.63 -10.62 -13.05
N ARG A 76 8.05 -9.37 -12.80
CA ARG A 76 8.29 -8.85 -11.46
C ARG A 76 6.99 -8.75 -10.67
N GLU A 77 5.92 -8.24 -11.28
CA GLU A 77 4.58 -8.16 -10.67
C GLU A 77 4.04 -9.55 -10.31
N LEU A 78 4.15 -10.51 -11.23
CA LEU A 78 3.74 -11.90 -10.95
C LEU A 78 4.55 -12.52 -9.81
N LEU A 79 5.87 -12.27 -9.77
CA LEU A 79 6.74 -12.76 -8.71
C LEU A 79 6.38 -12.11 -7.36
N GLN A 80 6.20 -10.79 -7.33
CA GLN A 80 5.78 -10.04 -6.15
C GLN A 80 4.47 -10.61 -5.59
N SER A 81 3.44 -10.75 -6.42
CA SER A 81 2.14 -11.28 -6.02
C SER A 81 2.26 -12.66 -5.35
N ARG A 82 3.04 -13.58 -5.95
CA ARG A 82 3.24 -14.92 -5.38
C ARG A 82 4.04 -14.92 -4.09
N LEU A 83 5.06 -14.07 -3.99
CA LEU A 83 5.87 -13.94 -2.77
C LEU A 83 5.03 -13.37 -1.63
N ILE A 84 4.23 -12.36 -1.90
CA ILE A 84 3.32 -11.75 -0.91
C ILE A 84 2.32 -12.81 -0.41
N GLU A 85 1.63 -13.51 -1.30
CA GLU A 85 0.66 -14.56 -0.94
C GLU A 85 1.31 -15.68 -0.11
N HIS A 86 2.50 -16.13 -0.53
CA HIS A 86 3.24 -17.17 0.18
C HIS A 86 3.69 -16.72 1.57
N PHE A 87 4.27 -15.53 1.71
CA PHE A 87 4.79 -15.07 2.99
C PHE A 87 3.70 -14.62 3.95
N GLN A 88 2.59 -14.06 3.47
CA GLN A 88 1.44 -13.77 4.32
C GLN A 88 0.84 -15.03 4.92
N SER A 89 0.84 -16.16 4.20
CA SER A 89 0.30 -17.43 4.69
C SER A 89 1.29 -18.25 5.53
N THR A 90 2.60 -18.06 5.32
CA THR A 90 3.63 -18.93 5.92
C THR A 90 4.40 -18.26 7.05
N LEU A 91 4.58 -16.94 7.00
CA LEU A 91 5.28 -16.21 8.06
C LEU A 91 4.32 -15.88 9.19
N ASN A 92 4.83 -16.03 10.41
CA ASN A 92 4.24 -15.45 11.61
C ASN A 92 5.34 -14.61 12.26
N LEU A 93 5.17 -13.29 12.24
CA LEU A 93 6.11 -12.33 12.79
C LEU A 93 5.60 -11.91 14.18
N PRO A 94 6.23 -12.38 15.27
CA PRO A 94 5.77 -12.06 16.62
C PRO A 94 5.80 -10.55 16.87
N TYR A 95 4.90 -10.08 17.73
CA TYR A 95 4.78 -8.67 18.16
C TYR A 95 4.23 -7.70 17.11
N LEU A 96 3.95 -8.16 15.89
CA LEU A 96 3.28 -7.36 14.85
C LEU A 96 1.80 -7.73 14.78
N SER A 97 0.94 -6.74 14.51
CA SER A 97 -0.44 -7.00 14.12
C SER A 97 -0.47 -7.65 12.73
N GLU A 98 -1.60 -8.27 12.35
CA GLU A 98 -1.74 -8.80 10.99
C GLU A 98 -1.57 -7.71 9.92
N GLN A 99 -2.05 -6.49 10.20
CA GLN A 99 -1.91 -5.35 9.31
C GLN A 99 -0.43 -4.96 9.15
N ASP A 100 0.30 -4.81 10.24
CA ASP A 100 1.71 -4.41 10.19
C ASP A 100 2.59 -5.51 9.56
N GLN A 101 2.29 -6.78 9.84
CA GLN A 101 2.95 -7.91 9.17
C GLN A 101 2.72 -7.86 7.67
N ARG A 102 1.47 -7.68 7.21
CA ARG A 102 1.15 -7.59 5.78
C ARG A 102 1.91 -6.43 5.14
N LEU A 103 1.95 -5.28 5.80
CA LEU A 103 2.62 -4.09 5.33
C LEU A 103 4.12 -4.30 5.17
N ILE A 104 4.78 -4.85 6.20
CA ILE A 104 6.23 -5.11 6.17
C ILE A 104 6.58 -6.15 5.10
N VAL A 105 5.76 -7.20 4.95
CA VAL A 105 5.92 -8.19 3.86
C VAL A 105 5.79 -7.55 2.49
N HIS A 106 4.73 -6.78 2.26
CA HIS A 106 4.46 -6.16 0.97
C HIS A 106 5.55 -5.13 0.61
N ALA A 107 5.94 -4.28 1.56
CA ALA A 107 7.00 -3.30 1.37
C ALA A 107 8.35 -3.96 1.06
N THR A 108 8.74 -4.97 1.86
CA THR A 108 10.01 -5.70 1.68
C THR A 108 10.06 -6.38 0.32
N VAL A 109 9.01 -7.15 -0.03
CA VAL A 109 8.93 -7.86 -1.32
C VAL A 109 8.93 -6.88 -2.48
N ALA A 110 8.22 -5.76 -2.37
CA ALA A 110 8.17 -4.75 -3.42
C ALA A 110 9.54 -4.11 -3.65
N ILE A 111 10.24 -3.69 -2.60
CA ILE A 111 11.56 -3.05 -2.70
C ILE A 111 12.60 -4.02 -3.26
N VAL A 112 12.65 -5.25 -2.73
CA VAL A 112 13.61 -6.26 -3.19
C VAL A 112 13.32 -6.67 -4.64
N SER A 113 12.05 -6.76 -5.01
CA SER A 113 11.68 -7.09 -6.40
C SER A 113 11.89 -5.93 -7.36
N ASP A 114 11.72 -4.68 -6.90
CA ASP A 114 11.98 -3.52 -7.73
C ASP A 114 13.47 -3.40 -8.08
N ALA A 115 14.35 -3.78 -7.16
CA ALA A 115 15.80 -3.86 -7.39
C ALA A 115 16.22 -4.83 -8.52
N MET A 116 15.33 -5.74 -8.94
CA MET A 116 15.55 -6.59 -10.13
C MET A 116 15.18 -5.90 -11.46
N GLY A 117 14.65 -4.68 -11.42
CA GLY A 117 14.29 -3.88 -12.57
C GLY A 117 15.40 -2.93 -13.00
N ASN A 118 14.99 -1.73 -13.40
CA ASN A 118 15.89 -0.69 -13.86
C ASN A 118 16.58 0.06 -12.71
N THR A 119 16.05 -0.04 -11.50
CA THR A 119 16.57 0.53 -10.26
C THR A 119 17.43 -0.51 -9.54
N LYS A 120 18.56 -0.12 -8.96
CA LYS A 120 19.39 -1.01 -8.12
C LYS A 120 18.98 -0.86 -6.66
N LEU A 121 19.16 -1.91 -5.88
CA LEU A 121 18.86 -1.87 -4.44
C LEU A 121 19.62 -0.73 -3.75
N ASP A 122 20.89 -0.54 -4.08
CA ASP A 122 21.71 0.54 -3.49
C ASP A 122 21.18 1.93 -3.87
N ASP A 123 20.66 2.10 -5.09
CA ASP A 123 20.05 3.37 -5.52
C ASP A 123 18.71 3.63 -4.84
N ILE A 124 17.94 2.59 -4.52
CA ILE A 124 16.67 2.68 -3.78
C ILE A 124 16.94 3.02 -2.31
N LEU A 125 17.93 2.35 -1.70
CA LEU A 125 18.30 2.56 -0.30
C LEU A 125 19.03 3.90 -0.07
N ALA A 126 19.75 4.42 -1.08
CA ALA A 126 20.43 5.71 -1.01
C ALA A 126 19.52 6.92 -1.32
N GLN A 127 18.29 6.69 -1.77
CA GLN A 127 17.34 7.79 -1.99
C GLN A 127 16.78 8.29 -0.65
N ASP A 128 17.05 9.57 -0.35
CA ASP A 128 16.45 10.28 0.79
C ASP A 128 14.90 10.41 0.66
N ALA A 129 14.37 10.24 -0.55
CA ALA A 129 12.95 10.32 -0.87
C ALA A 129 12.39 8.94 -1.16
N THR A 130 11.26 8.61 -0.54
CA THR A 130 10.56 7.33 -0.78
C THR A 130 10.05 7.25 -2.22
N SER A 131 10.09 6.07 -2.83
CA SER A 131 9.55 5.87 -4.17
C SER A 131 8.02 5.98 -4.17
N VAL A 132 7.45 6.49 -5.27
CA VAL A 132 5.99 6.56 -5.45
C VAL A 132 5.36 5.17 -5.31
N SER A 133 6.03 4.13 -5.78
CA SER A 133 5.58 2.74 -5.66
C SER A 133 5.46 2.28 -4.20
N LEU A 134 6.41 2.67 -3.34
CA LEU A 134 6.36 2.31 -1.92
C LEU A 134 5.27 3.10 -1.18
N ALA A 135 5.14 4.39 -1.47
CA ALA A 135 4.05 5.20 -0.92
C ALA A 135 2.67 4.68 -1.35
N ALA A 136 2.54 4.17 -2.58
CA ALA A 136 1.31 3.55 -3.07
C ALA A 136 0.91 2.32 -2.24
N ILE A 137 1.87 1.53 -1.79
CA ILE A 137 1.63 0.38 -0.92
C ILE A 137 1.07 0.85 0.42
N PHE A 138 1.73 1.82 1.05
CA PHE A 138 1.28 2.37 2.33
C PHE A 138 -0.11 3.00 2.24
N ILE A 139 -0.41 3.73 1.15
CA ILE A 139 -1.73 4.33 0.94
C ILE A 139 -2.81 3.24 0.76
N ARG A 140 -2.54 2.19 -0.02
CA ARG A 140 -3.50 1.10 -0.23
C ARG A 140 -3.82 0.35 1.06
N GLU A 141 -2.79 0.08 1.87
CA GLU A 141 -2.95 -0.55 3.17
C GLU A 141 -3.73 0.35 4.13
N ALA A 142 -3.38 1.64 4.20
CA ALA A 142 -4.11 2.63 5.01
C ALA A 142 -5.58 2.76 4.60
N MET A 143 -5.90 2.39 3.36
CA MET A 143 -7.24 2.36 2.78
C MET A 143 -7.94 0.99 2.90
N GLY A 144 -7.27 -0.04 3.41
CA GLY A 144 -7.80 -1.39 3.58
C GLY A 144 -8.06 -2.15 2.28
N ILE A 145 -7.44 -1.75 1.16
CA ILE A 145 -7.73 -2.28 -0.18
C ILE A 145 -7.25 -3.72 -0.35
N ASP A 146 -6.32 -4.17 0.49
CA ASP A 146 -5.65 -5.46 0.37
C ASP A 146 -6.58 -6.66 0.63
N ASP A 147 -7.66 -6.46 1.41
CA ASP A 147 -8.71 -7.46 1.63
C ASP A 147 -10.07 -6.90 1.19
N VAL A 148 -10.32 -7.03 -0.11
CA VAL A 148 -11.54 -6.55 -0.79
C VAL A 148 -12.83 -7.05 -0.12
N GLU A 149 -12.86 -8.29 0.35
CA GLU A 149 -14.07 -8.87 0.95
C GLU A 149 -14.26 -8.40 2.40
N ALA A 150 -13.19 -8.32 3.19
CA ALA A 150 -13.25 -7.73 4.53
C ALA A 150 -13.70 -6.26 4.45
N LEU A 151 -13.07 -5.48 3.57
CA LEU A 151 -13.40 -4.08 3.35
C LEU A 151 -14.86 -3.90 2.89
N ARG A 152 -15.31 -4.73 1.95
CA ARG A 152 -16.70 -4.70 1.48
C ARG A 152 -17.68 -4.93 2.63
N ASN A 153 -17.42 -5.93 3.48
CA ASN A 153 -18.30 -6.25 4.61
C ASN A 153 -18.29 -5.15 5.66
N GLU A 154 -17.12 -4.58 5.95
CA GLU A 154 -16.96 -3.47 6.87
C GLU A 154 -17.74 -2.25 6.40
N VAL A 155 -17.53 -1.81 5.15
CA VAL A 155 -18.21 -0.65 4.56
C VAL A 155 -19.73 -0.89 4.49
N LEU A 156 -20.18 -2.10 4.18
CA LEU A 156 -21.62 -2.43 4.19
C LEU A 156 -22.25 -2.32 5.59
N SER A 157 -21.48 -2.61 6.64
CA SER A 157 -21.98 -2.63 8.02
C SER A 157 -22.12 -1.24 8.64
N ILE A 158 -21.37 -0.24 8.12
CA ILE A 158 -21.33 1.12 8.67
C ILE A 158 -22.26 2.11 7.95
N ILE A 159 -22.66 1.82 6.70
CA ILE A 159 -23.48 2.74 5.93
C ILE A 159 -24.94 2.65 6.35
N GLU A 160 -25.45 3.73 6.94
CA GLU A 160 -26.87 3.95 7.16
C GLU A 160 -27.37 5.07 6.24
N LEU A 161 -28.34 4.76 5.39
CA LEU A 161 -28.99 5.74 4.52
C LEU A 161 -30.33 6.17 5.12
N PRO A 162 -30.49 7.42 5.58
CA PRO A 162 -31.74 7.93 6.12
C PRO A 162 -32.71 8.31 4.98
N ILE A 163 -33.04 7.35 4.11
CA ILE A 163 -33.93 7.54 2.96
C ILE A 163 -35.23 6.74 3.15
N PRO A 164 -36.40 7.30 2.77
CA PRO A 164 -37.69 6.65 2.93
C PRO A 164 -37.92 5.60 1.82
N LEU A 165 -36.99 4.66 1.67
CA LEU A 165 -37.10 3.52 0.75
C LEU A 165 -37.31 2.23 1.54
N PRO A 166 -37.97 1.21 0.95
CA PRO A 166 -38.04 -0.12 1.55
C PRO A 166 -36.64 -0.68 1.83
N GLU A 167 -36.45 -1.32 2.99
CA GLU A 167 -35.14 -1.88 3.40
C GLU A 167 -34.46 -2.74 2.32
N PRO A 168 -35.16 -3.59 1.54
CA PRO A 168 -34.51 -4.36 0.49
C PRO A 168 -33.90 -3.49 -0.62
N ALA A 169 -34.55 -2.37 -0.96
CA ALA A 169 -34.05 -1.43 -1.95
C ALA A 169 -32.82 -0.69 -1.40
N VAL A 170 -32.87 -0.25 -0.14
CA VAL A 170 -31.73 0.40 0.54
C VAL A 170 -30.52 -0.53 0.55
N LYS A 171 -30.68 -1.77 1.00
CA LYS A 171 -29.58 -2.76 1.03
C LYS A 171 -29.01 -3.05 -0.35
N TRP A 172 -29.86 -3.12 -1.37
CA TRP A 172 -29.40 -3.34 -2.75
C TRP A 172 -28.57 -2.16 -3.28
N VAL A 173 -29.03 -0.93 -3.03
CA VAL A 173 -28.32 0.29 -3.44
C VAL A 173 -26.96 0.41 -2.76
N ILE A 174 -26.91 0.22 -1.44
CA ILE A 174 -25.65 0.22 -0.69
C ILE A 174 -24.74 -0.90 -1.22
N GLY A 175 -25.26 -2.13 -1.37
CA GLY A 175 -24.51 -3.27 -1.90
C GLY A 175 -23.86 -2.99 -3.26
N LYS A 176 -24.59 -2.34 -4.17
CA LYS A 176 -24.08 -1.95 -5.49
C LYS A 176 -23.04 -0.83 -5.39
N GLY A 177 -23.30 0.19 -4.58
CA GLY A 177 -22.39 1.31 -4.38
C GLY A 177 -21.07 0.89 -3.74
N VAL A 178 -21.11 0.03 -2.72
CA VAL A 178 -19.89 -0.51 -2.10
C VAL A 178 -19.11 -1.41 -3.07
N ALA A 179 -19.79 -2.25 -3.86
CA ALA A 179 -19.11 -3.04 -4.87
C ALA A 179 -18.42 -2.18 -5.93
N ALA A 180 -19.06 -1.09 -6.36
CA ALA A 180 -18.45 -0.13 -7.29
C ALA A 180 -17.30 0.64 -6.64
N LEU A 181 -17.42 1.02 -5.36
CA LEU A 181 -16.35 1.67 -4.60
C LEU A 181 -15.10 0.79 -4.59
N VAL A 182 -15.21 -0.44 -4.07
CA VAL A 182 -14.03 -1.31 -3.90
C VAL A 182 -13.37 -1.64 -5.24
N ALA A 183 -14.14 -1.70 -6.33
CA ALA A 183 -13.61 -1.91 -7.68
C ALA A 183 -12.73 -0.76 -8.20
N ILE A 184 -12.92 0.48 -7.71
CA ILE A 184 -12.22 1.67 -8.23
C ILE A 184 -11.10 2.19 -7.32
N LEU A 185 -10.95 1.65 -6.09
CA LEU A 185 -10.02 2.20 -5.11
C LEU A 185 -8.55 2.11 -5.57
N ASN A 186 -8.14 0.99 -6.18
CA ASN A 186 -6.78 0.85 -6.72
C ASN A 186 -6.48 1.89 -7.81
N ASP A 187 -7.39 2.02 -8.77
CA ASP A 187 -7.26 2.98 -9.87
C ASP A 187 -7.24 4.43 -9.34
N ALA A 188 -8.03 4.72 -8.32
CA ALA A 188 -8.06 6.05 -7.69
C ALA A 188 -6.73 6.40 -7.01
N VAL A 189 -6.09 5.44 -6.33
CA VAL A 189 -4.76 5.63 -5.74
C VAL A 189 -3.72 5.89 -6.82
N ASP A 190 -3.67 5.06 -7.86
CA ASP A 190 -2.70 5.21 -8.96
C ASP A 190 -2.87 6.54 -9.70
N LEU A 191 -4.12 6.92 -10.01
CA LEU A 191 -4.41 8.20 -10.65
C LEU A 191 -3.95 9.37 -9.78
N SER A 192 -4.28 9.35 -8.49
CA SER A 192 -3.92 10.42 -7.55
C SER A 192 -2.40 10.57 -7.40
N LEU A 193 -1.67 9.46 -7.31
CA LEU A 193 -0.22 9.47 -7.25
C LEU A 193 0.42 9.99 -8.54
N VAL A 194 -0.13 9.64 -9.71
CA VAL A 194 0.35 10.15 -11.00
C VAL A 194 0.11 11.66 -11.12
N GLU A 195 -1.08 12.14 -10.74
CA GLU A 195 -1.44 13.57 -10.79
C GLU A 195 -0.56 14.43 -9.86
N CYS A 196 -0.27 13.91 -8.67
CA CYS A 196 0.45 14.62 -7.62
C CYS A 196 1.98 14.49 -7.73
N PHE A 197 2.49 13.29 -8.03
CA PHE A 197 3.91 12.96 -7.91
C PHE A 197 4.55 12.43 -9.20
N GLY A 198 3.74 12.10 -10.21
CA GLY A 198 4.19 11.57 -11.50
C GLY A 198 5.09 12.52 -12.30
N LYS A 199 5.55 12.07 -13.48
CA LYS A 199 6.41 12.89 -14.35
C LYS A 199 5.67 14.05 -15.02
N ALA A 200 4.36 13.91 -15.21
CA ALA A 200 3.47 14.90 -15.81
C ALA A 200 2.49 15.43 -14.75
N ARG A 201 3.01 15.97 -13.64
CA ARG A 201 2.19 16.45 -12.51
C ARG A 201 1.18 17.49 -12.99
N THR A 202 -0.09 17.24 -12.70
CA THR A 202 -1.19 18.15 -13.02
C THR A 202 -1.68 18.89 -11.78
N ARG A 203 -1.45 18.34 -10.58
CA ARG A 203 -1.86 18.93 -9.30
C ARG A 203 -0.69 19.03 -8.33
N PRO A 204 -0.16 20.24 -8.06
CA PRO A 204 0.86 20.39 -7.04
C PRO A 204 0.25 20.16 -5.66
N VAL A 205 0.94 19.35 -4.85
CA VAL A 205 0.58 19.08 -3.45
C VAL A 205 1.71 19.54 -2.54
N THR A 206 1.36 20.23 -1.46
CA THR A 206 2.29 20.75 -0.45
C THR A 206 2.09 20.13 0.93
N SER A 207 0.95 19.48 1.13
CA SER A 207 0.59 18.81 2.37
C SER A 207 -0.09 17.47 2.08
N ALA A 208 -0.17 16.62 3.11
CA ALA A 208 -0.95 15.39 3.03
C ALA A 208 -2.46 15.65 2.87
N ALA A 209 -2.97 16.74 3.42
CA ALA A 209 -4.36 17.15 3.24
C ALA A 209 -4.68 17.48 1.77
N ASP A 210 -3.74 18.12 1.06
CA ASP A 210 -3.90 18.41 -0.36
C ASP A 210 -4.00 17.10 -1.17
N PHE A 211 -3.20 16.09 -0.81
CA PHE A 211 -3.26 14.78 -1.44
C PHE A 211 -4.57 14.04 -1.12
N GLU A 212 -5.01 14.07 0.14
CA GLU A 212 -6.30 13.48 0.54
C GLU A 212 -7.47 14.09 -0.25
N GLU A 213 -7.44 15.40 -0.50
CA GLU A 213 -8.46 16.07 -1.31
C GLU A 213 -8.45 15.55 -2.76
N VAL A 214 -7.27 15.42 -3.38
CA VAL A 214 -7.14 14.84 -4.73
C VAL A 214 -7.64 13.40 -4.75
N LEU A 215 -7.28 12.60 -3.75
CA LEU A 215 -7.70 11.20 -3.63
C LEU A 215 -9.21 11.08 -3.49
N ARG A 216 -9.85 11.87 -2.61
CA ARG A 216 -11.31 11.92 -2.45
C ARG A 216 -12.00 12.35 -3.74
N LEU A 217 -11.46 13.33 -4.47
CA LEU A 217 -11.99 13.77 -5.75
C LEU A 217 -11.92 12.68 -6.82
N ASN A 218 -10.79 11.96 -6.91
CA ASN A 218 -10.61 10.88 -7.87
C ASN A 218 -11.49 9.67 -7.54
N VAL A 219 -11.61 9.29 -6.27
CA VAL A 219 -12.56 8.25 -5.82
C VAL A 219 -13.99 8.63 -6.19
N THR A 220 -14.41 9.87 -5.88
CA THR A 220 -15.77 10.34 -6.18
C THR A 220 -16.05 10.36 -7.68
N GLY A 221 -15.12 10.88 -8.49
CA GLY A 221 -15.27 10.96 -9.94
C GLY A 221 -15.33 9.58 -10.60
N LEU A 222 -14.45 8.66 -10.22
CA LEU A 222 -14.44 7.28 -10.72
C LEU A 222 -15.70 6.52 -10.28
N LEU A 223 -16.16 6.75 -9.05
CA LEU A 223 -17.37 6.12 -8.55
C LEU A 223 -18.61 6.62 -9.28
N ASP A 224 -18.74 7.93 -9.50
CA ASP A 224 -19.83 8.53 -10.28
C ASP A 224 -19.88 7.98 -11.72
N HIS A 225 -18.72 7.73 -12.34
CA HIS A 225 -18.65 7.15 -13.68
C HIS A 225 -19.02 5.66 -13.73
N ASN A 226 -18.74 4.91 -12.66
CA ASN A 226 -18.95 3.46 -12.60
C ASN A 226 -20.28 3.06 -11.95
N MET A 227 -20.88 3.95 -11.16
CA MET A 227 -22.23 3.79 -10.65
C MET A 227 -23.24 4.28 -11.69
N ASN A 228 -24.12 3.37 -12.10
CA ASN A 228 -25.33 3.73 -12.81
C ASN A 228 -26.49 2.98 -12.17
N VAL A 229 -27.21 3.64 -11.27
CA VAL A 229 -28.34 3.01 -10.60
C VAL A 229 -29.63 3.25 -11.39
N PHE A 230 -29.92 2.30 -12.28
CA PHE A 230 -31.11 2.33 -13.12
C PHE A 230 -32.38 2.68 -12.34
N GLY A 231 -33.04 3.78 -12.71
CA GLY A 231 -34.32 4.20 -12.14
C GLY A 231 -34.24 5.04 -10.87
N MET A 232 -33.06 5.43 -10.38
CA MET A 232 -32.95 6.41 -9.28
C MET A 232 -32.88 7.85 -9.79
N PRO A 233 -33.52 8.81 -9.08
CA PRO A 233 -33.30 10.23 -9.35
C PRO A 233 -31.84 10.62 -9.06
N ALA A 234 -31.27 11.49 -9.89
CA ALA A 234 -29.88 11.94 -9.77
C ALA A 234 -29.50 12.50 -8.39
N PHE A 235 -30.45 13.18 -7.70
CA PHE A 235 -30.18 13.70 -6.36
C PHE A 235 -30.03 12.60 -5.30
N VAL A 236 -30.74 11.47 -5.45
CA VAL A 236 -30.63 10.32 -4.55
C VAL A 236 -29.33 9.58 -4.83
N GLU A 237 -28.97 9.41 -6.10
CA GLU A 237 -27.70 8.83 -6.51
C GLU A 237 -26.52 9.62 -5.95
N ALA A 238 -26.49 10.95 -6.15
CA ALA A 238 -25.46 11.81 -5.58
C ALA A 238 -25.40 11.74 -4.04
N PHE A 239 -26.55 11.70 -3.36
CA PHE A 239 -26.60 11.56 -1.91
C PHE A 239 -26.02 10.22 -1.42
N VAL A 240 -26.37 9.14 -2.10
CA VAL A 240 -25.86 7.79 -1.79
C VAL A 240 -24.36 7.72 -2.01
N LEU A 241 -23.87 8.24 -3.14
CA LEU A 241 -22.45 8.29 -3.47
C LEU A 241 -21.65 9.07 -2.43
N ALA A 242 -22.10 10.29 -2.11
CA ALA A 242 -21.46 11.11 -1.09
C ALA A 242 -21.42 10.37 0.26
N LYS A 243 -22.53 9.74 0.68
CA LYS A 243 -22.57 8.99 1.94
C LYS A 243 -21.65 7.78 1.96
N ILE A 244 -21.55 7.03 0.86
CA ILE A 244 -20.63 5.90 0.76
C ILE A 244 -19.19 6.37 0.89
N VAL A 245 -18.81 7.43 0.15
CA VAL A 245 -17.44 7.96 0.15
C VAL A 245 -17.10 8.54 1.52
N ASP A 246 -17.96 9.39 2.08
CA ASP A 246 -17.73 10.01 3.39
C ASP A 246 -17.58 8.94 4.48
N SER A 247 -18.50 7.98 4.56
CA SER A 247 -18.43 6.91 5.56
C SER A 247 -17.17 6.06 5.39
N TYR A 248 -16.76 5.75 4.16
CA TYR A 248 -15.54 5.00 3.91
C TYR A 248 -14.29 5.76 4.36
N PHE A 249 -14.14 7.02 3.98
CA PHE A 249 -12.97 7.82 4.37
C PHE A 249 -12.92 8.13 5.87
N ASP A 250 -14.08 8.31 6.51
CA ASP A 250 -14.13 8.67 7.92
C ASP A 250 -13.94 7.46 8.86
N LEU A 251 -14.30 6.24 8.42
CA LEU A 251 -14.34 5.06 9.29
C LEU A 251 -13.37 3.94 8.88
N CYS A 252 -13.05 3.79 7.60
CA CYS A 252 -12.18 2.70 7.12
C CYS A 252 -10.76 3.18 6.79
N VAL A 253 -10.58 4.46 6.49
CA VAL A 253 -9.27 4.99 6.09
C VAL A 253 -8.47 5.47 7.30
N THR A 254 -7.25 4.96 7.44
CA THR A 254 -6.32 5.39 8.50
C THR A 254 -5.55 6.63 8.04
N LYS A 255 -6.10 7.81 8.31
CA LYS A 255 -5.55 9.10 7.86
C LYS A 255 -4.09 9.32 8.25
N SER A 256 -3.70 8.97 9.49
CA SER A 256 -2.31 9.12 9.95
C SER A 256 -1.30 8.35 9.08
N ARG A 257 -1.67 7.18 8.57
CA ARG A 257 -0.82 6.36 7.68
C ARG A 257 -0.70 6.98 6.29
N ILE A 258 -1.78 7.55 5.75
CA ILE A 258 -1.73 8.33 4.49
C ILE A 258 -0.84 9.55 4.68
N ASP A 259 -1.01 10.29 5.78
CA ASP A 259 -0.23 11.48 6.08
C ASP A 259 1.27 11.16 6.13
N THR A 260 1.62 10.07 6.80
CA THR A 260 2.98 9.55 6.87
C THR A 260 3.52 9.18 5.49
N ALA A 261 2.78 8.39 4.70
CA ALA A 261 3.21 7.99 3.36
C ALA A 261 3.42 9.18 2.42
N VAL A 262 2.53 10.18 2.47
CA VAL A 262 2.65 11.40 1.67
C VAL A 262 3.77 12.30 2.16
N ALA A 263 3.98 12.42 3.47
CA ALA A 263 5.10 13.17 4.04
C ALA A 263 6.44 12.62 3.55
N MET A 264 6.58 11.30 3.38
CA MET A 264 7.77 10.68 2.80
C MET A 264 8.04 11.11 1.35
N LEU A 265 6.99 11.35 0.56
CA LEU A 265 7.10 11.84 -0.82
C LEU A 265 7.36 13.34 -0.90
N LEU A 266 6.92 14.10 0.10
CA LEU A 266 7.09 15.56 0.19
C LEU A 266 8.42 15.99 0.79
N LYS A 267 9.20 15.08 1.40
CA LYS A 267 10.54 15.40 1.91
C LYS A 267 11.41 15.98 0.78
N PRO A 268 12.05 17.14 0.99
CA PRO A 268 12.89 17.74 -0.03
C PRO A 268 14.07 16.82 -0.31
N VAL A 269 14.31 16.53 -1.59
CA VAL A 269 15.58 15.95 -2.05
C VAL A 269 16.66 16.94 -1.64
N LYS A 270 17.52 16.58 -0.67
CA LYS A 270 18.70 17.39 -0.36
C LYS A 270 19.60 17.37 -1.58
N THR A 271 19.55 18.45 -2.36
CA THR A 271 20.50 18.75 -3.45
C THR A 271 21.89 19.00 -2.91
#